data_AF-A0A2A9GEZ4-F1
#
_entry.id   AF-A0A2A9GEZ4-F1
#
_cell.length_a   1.000
_cell.length_b   1.000
_cell.length_c   1.000
_cell.angle_alpha   90.00
_cell.angle_beta   90.00
_cell.angle_gamma   90.00
#
_symmetry.space_group_name_H-M   'P 1'
#
loop_
_entity.id
_entity.type
_entity.pdbx_description
1 polymer ?
#
loop_
_entity_poly.entity_id
_entity_poly.type
_entity_poly.pdbx_seq_one_letter_code
_entity_poly.pdbx_strand_id
1 'polypeptide(L)'
;MRDEGPEAISKRMISAVGHRSSRLLKPLALALGMTGLLAACQPTAFGTAQVAKARTTLANGALTVAAPKGWCVDPKSLRNSGAGGFALFGNCAAISGNADDAHAPEPALLSVTVGPPALEDGSGKLSKDRLTKIGEFFHSEIGRAALSRSGEAEDVAIKSTDIADGALLLRVEDRSGTGGPPIAKTYLRGVTALGGRITALSVMPLKEGEMSYAQQRRLLERFIAAIRAAN
;
A
#
# COMPACT_ATOMS: atom_id res chain seq x y z
N MET A 1 -22.50 -20.66 -48.55
CA MET A 1 -22.50 -22.14 -48.51
C MET A 1 -21.46 -22.54 -47.49
N ARG A 2 -21.73 -23.13 -46.33
CA ARG A 2 -22.89 -23.64 -45.58
C ARG A 2 -22.45 -23.46 -44.10
N ASP A 3 -23.15 -22.73 -43.25
CA ASP A 3 -24.39 -23.09 -42.53
C ASP A 3 -24.24 -24.30 -41.58
N GLU A 4 -25.05 -24.28 -40.51
CA GLU A 4 -25.30 -25.32 -39.49
C GLU A 4 -24.58 -25.15 -38.12
N GLY A 5 -25.23 -24.43 -37.20
CA GLY A 5 -25.44 -24.92 -35.82
C GLY A 5 -26.55 -26.00 -35.81
N PRO A 6 -26.96 -26.62 -34.67
CA PRO A 6 -27.78 -25.90 -33.66
C PRO A 6 -27.76 -26.44 -32.20
N GLU A 7 -28.59 -25.75 -31.39
CA GLU A 7 -29.13 -25.93 -30.03
C GLU A 7 -29.37 -27.33 -29.42
N ALA A 8 -29.37 -27.39 -28.07
CA ALA A 8 -30.45 -27.95 -27.21
C ALA A 8 -30.15 -27.66 -25.71
N ILE A 9 -30.93 -26.85 -24.98
CA ILE A 9 -32.20 -27.13 -24.28
C ILE A 9 -32.10 -28.20 -23.17
N SER A 10 -32.29 -27.79 -21.89
CA SER A 10 -33.15 -28.54 -20.96
C SER A 10 -33.52 -27.71 -19.71
N LYS A 11 -34.76 -27.19 -19.72
CA LYS A 11 -35.53 -26.78 -18.54
C LYS A 11 -36.14 -28.05 -17.92
N ARG A 12 -36.07 -28.22 -16.59
CA ARG A 12 -37.09 -28.97 -15.84
C ARG A 12 -37.43 -28.29 -14.52
N MET A 13 -38.66 -27.77 -14.47
CA MET A 13 -39.47 -27.55 -13.29
C MET A 13 -39.74 -28.88 -12.58
N ILE A 14 -39.74 -28.90 -11.25
CA ILE A 14 -40.61 -29.79 -10.47
C ILE A 14 -41.19 -29.00 -9.30
N SER A 15 -42.50 -28.82 -9.36
CA SER A 15 -43.42 -28.40 -8.32
C SER A 15 -43.71 -29.57 -7.38
N ALA A 16 -43.89 -29.34 -6.08
CA ALA A 16 -44.70 -30.22 -5.24
C ALA A 16 -45.20 -29.49 -3.98
N VAL A 17 -46.48 -29.13 -4.06
CA VAL A 17 -47.39 -28.77 -2.99
C VAL A 17 -47.82 -30.02 -2.22
N GLY A 18 -48.04 -29.88 -0.92
CA GLY A 18 -48.84 -30.80 -0.09
C GLY A 18 -48.30 -30.85 1.35
N HIS A 19 -49.10 -30.99 2.40
CA HIS A 19 -50.54 -31.12 2.56
C HIS A 19 -50.83 -31.07 4.07
N ARG A 20 -52.12 -30.93 4.43
CA ARG A 20 -52.73 -31.21 5.76
C ARG A 20 -52.64 -30.12 6.83
N SER A 21 -53.63 -29.92 7.68
CA SER A 21 -55.05 -30.31 7.72
C SER A 21 -55.66 -29.52 8.89
N SER A 22 -56.77 -28.86 8.60
CA SER A 22 -57.90 -28.50 9.47
C SER A 22 -57.94 -29.05 10.90
N ARG A 23 -58.09 -28.15 11.90
CA ARG A 23 -59.02 -28.30 13.05
C ARG A 23 -59.56 -26.94 13.53
N LEU A 24 -60.83 -26.73 13.18
CA LEU A 24 -61.95 -26.03 13.83
C LEU A 24 -61.78 -25.37 15.22
N LEU A 25 -62.35 -24.15 15.29
CA LEU A 25 -63.23 -23.55 16.33
C LEU A 25 -62.67 -23.22 17.72
N LYS A 26 -62.58 -21.90 18.03
CA LYS A 26 -63.55 -21.17 18.90
C LYS A 26 -63.20 -19.67 19.06
N PRO A 27 -64.16 -18.82 19.49
CA PRO A 27 -64.22 -17.39 19.17
C PRO A 27 -63.79 -16.46 20.32
N LEU A 28 -63.71 -15.18 19.96
CA LEU A 28 -63.95 -14.00 20.80
C LEU A 28 -62.98 -13.74 21.96
N ALA A 29 -62.07 -12.78 21.76
CA ALA A 29 -61.76 -11.77 22.78
C ALA A 29 -61.12 -10.53 22.13
N LEU A 30 -61.84 -9.42 22.23
CA LEU A 30 -61.37 -8.06 22.03
C LEU A 30 -60.08 -7.81 22.84
N ALA A 31 -59.04 -7.30 22.17
CA ALA A 31 -58.11 -6.37 22.77
C ALA A 31 -57.49 -5.51 21.65
N LEU A 32 -58.01 -4.29 21.53
CA LEU A 32 -57.52 -3.24 20.64
C LEU A 32 -56.12 -2.80 21.15
N GLY A 33 -55.07 -3.46 20.65
CA GLY A 33 -53.68 -3.12 20.94
C GLY A 33 -53.21 -1.96 20.07
N MET A 34 -53.40 -0.75 20.60
CA MET A 34 -52.86 0.51 20.06
C MET A 34 -51.33 0.49 20.13
N THR A 35 -50.68 -0.07 19.11
CA THR A 35 -49.22 -0.14 19.02
C THR A 35 -48.75 0.96 18.09
N GLY A 36 -48.34 2.08 18.70
CA GLY A 36 -47.82 3.24 18.00
C GLY A 36 -46.59 2.90 17.16
N LEU A 37 -46.57 3.45 15.95
CA LEU A 37 -45.43 3.52 15.05
C LEU A 37 -44.26 4.23 15.74
N LEU A 38 -43.37 3.46 16.37
CA LEU A 38 -42.05 3.96 16.74
C LEU A 38 -41.22 4.02 15.46
N ALA A 39 -41.00 5.26 15.03
CA ALA A 39 -40.11 5.64 13.95
C ALA A 39 -38.78 4.88 14.02
N ALA A 40 -38.46 4.16 12.94
CA ALA A 40 -37.14 3.62 12.72
C ALA A 40 -36.16 4.79 12.55
N CYS A 41 -35.53 5.20 13.64
CA CYS A 41 -34.30 5.97 13.57
C CYS A 41 -33.24 4.99 13.04
N GLN A 42 -33.10 4.89 11.72
CA GLN A 42 -31.93 4.23 11.14
C GLN A 42 -30.72 5.04 11.61
N PRO A 43 -29.79 4.46 12.37
CA PRO A 43 -28.52 5.13 12.62
C PRO A 43 -27.90 5.35 11.26
N THR A 44 -27.87 6.62 10.87
CA THR A 44 -27.07 7.12 9.76
C THR A 44 -25.68 6.58 10.02
N ALA A 45 -25.16 5.78 9.09
CA ALA A 45 -23.85 5.16 9.23
C ALA A 45 -22.83 6.24 9.56
N PHE A 46 -22.39 6.29 10.83
CA PHE A 46 -21.21 7.03 11.22
C PHE A 46 -20.09 6.51 10.31
N GLY A 47 -19.49 7.42 9.53
CA GLY A 47 -18.45 7.08 8.57
C GLY A 47 -17.46 6.13 9.21
N THR A 48 -17.24 4.96 8.61
CA THR A 48 -16.27 3.99 9.11
C THR A 48 -14.91 4.68 9.11
N ALA A 49 -14.43 5.12 10.28
CA ALA A 49 -13.09 5.66 10.42
C ALA A 49 -12.13 4.63 9.82
N GLN A 50 -11.35 5.03 8.83
CA GLN A 50 -10.41 4.14 8.19
C GLN A 50 -9.35 3.76 9.22
N VAL A 51 -9.28 2.48 9.60
CA VAL A 51 -8.25 2.03 10.53
C VAL A 51 -6.91 2.14 9.84
N ALA A 52 -6.10 3.14 10.23
CA ALA A 52 -4.78 3.33 9.69
C ALA A 52 -3.88 2.17 10.13
N LYS A 53 -3.33 1.42 9.16
CA LYS A 53 -2.47 0.26 9.43
C LYS A 53 -1.01 0.63 9.21
N ALA A 54 -0.15 0.33 10.19
CA ALA A 54 1.29 0.55 10.07
C ALA A 54 2.01 -0.50 9.20
N ARG A 55 1.32 -1.56 8.74
CA ARG A 55 1.91 -2.67 7.99
C ARG A 55 0.97 -3.24 6.94
N THR A 56 1.55 -3.86 5.93
CA THR A 56 0.86 -4.65 4.90
C THR A 56 1.78 -5.74 4.36
N THR A 57 1.26 -6.66 3.56
CA THR A 57 2.07 -7.63 2.81
C THR A 57 2.11 -7.27 1.34
N LEU A 58 3.28 -7.47 0.72
CA LEU A 58 3.54 -7.27 -0.71
C LEU A 58 4.11 -8.55 -1.32
N ALA A 59 4.29 -8.56 -2.64
CA ALA A 59 4.77 -9.72 -3.38
C ALA A 59 3.94 -10.99 -3.12
N ASN A 60 2.60 -10.86 -3.17
CA ASN A 60 1.64 -11.92 -2.83
C ASN A 60 1.85 -12.56 -1.45
N GLY A 61 2.30 -11.79 -0.46
CA GLY A 61 2.52 -12.29 0.90
C GLY A 61 3.97 -12.69 1.20
N ALA A 62 4.87 -12.64 0.22
CA ALA A 62 6.26 -13.02 0.42
C ALA A 62 7.07 -12.04 1.28
N LEU A 63 6.61 -10.80 1.44
CA LEU A 63 7.27 -9.81 2.29
C LEU A 63 6.25 -8.99 3.08
N THR A 64 6.41 -8.94 4.40
CA THR A 64 5.69 -7.98 5.25
C THR A 64 6.43 -6.65 5.27
N VAL A 65 5.79 -5.57 4.83
CA VAL A 65 6.34 -4.22 4.93
C VAL A 65 5.68 -3.49 6.10
N ALA A 66 6.51 -2.92 6.98
CA ALA A 66 6.10 -2.20 8.17
C ALA A 66 6.73 -0.80 8.19
N ALA A 67 5.93 0.19 8.57
CA ALA A 67 6.37 1.57 8.67
C ALA A 67 6.93 1.88 10.08
N PRO A 68 7.79 2.91 10.21
CA PRO A 68 8.14 3.47 11.52
C PRO A 68 6.90 4.00 12.26
N LYS A 69 7.00 4.14 13.59
CA LYS A 69 5.94 4.71 14.43
C LYS A 69 5.49 6.08 13.89
N GLY A 70 4.18 6.25 13.71
CA GLY A 70 3.56 7.49 13.22
C GLY A 70 3.24 7.48 11.73
N TRP A 71 3.73 6.48 10.98
CA TRP A 71 3.37 6.26 9.57
C TRP A 71 2.43 5.09 9.40
N CYS A 72 1.46 5.27 8.52
CA CYS A 72 0.50 4.24 8.14
C CYS A 72 0.41 4.13 6.62
N VAL A 73 0.14 2.91 6.16
CA VAL A 73 -0.07 2.55 4.77
C VAL A 73 -1.21 3.38 4.20
N ASP A 74 -1.01 4.03 3.06
CA ASP A 74 -2.11 4.55 2.25
C ASP A 74 -2.71 3.38 1.45
N PRO A 75 -3.95 2.94 1.78
CA PRO A 75 -4.57 1.82 1.10
C PRO A 75 -4.83 2.08 -0.39
N LYS A 76 -4.97 3.34 -0.82
CA LYS A 76 -5.22 3.70 -2.23
C LYS A 76 -3.95 3.54 -3.09
N SER A 77 -2.79 3.62 -2.46
CA SER A 77 -1.49 3.48 -3.13
C SER A 77 -1.11 2.03 -3.42
N LEU A 78 -1.74 1.05 -2.76
CA LEU A 78 -1.29 -0.33 -2.78
C LEU A 78 -1.33 -0.93 -4.19
N ARG A 79 -0.20 -1.52 -4.59
CA ARG A 79 -0.10 -2.40 -5.75
C ARG A 79 0.58 -3.68 -5.29
N ASN A 80 -0.05 -4.82 -5.50
CA ASN A 80 0.48 -6.10 -5.06
C ASN A 80 0.36 -7.11 -6.20
N SER A 81 1.47 -7.74 -6.56
CA SER A 81 1.53 -8.77 -7.59
C SER A 81 2.57 -9.83 -7.22
N GLY A 82 2.61 -10.97 -7.91
CA GLY A 82 3.64 -11.98 -7.65
C GLY A 82 5.07 -11.50 -7.98
N ALA A 83 5.18 -10.56 -8.92
CA ALA A 83 6.47 -10.00 -9.34
C ALA A 83 7.03 -8.97 -8.33
N GLY A 84 6.19 -8.42 -7.45
CA GLY A 84 6.60 -7.36 -6.54
C GLY A 84 5.43 -6.62 -5.89
N GLY A 85 5.66 -5.34 -5.57
CA GLY A 85 4.59 -4.51 -5.02
C GLY A 85 5.04 -3.10 -4.70
N PHE A 86 4.08 -2.26 -4.35
CA PHE A 86 4.28 -0.88 -4.01
C PHE A 86 3.31 -0.44 -2.90
N ALA A 87 3.80 0.41 -1.99
CA ALA A 87 2.97 1.10 -1.02
C ALA A 87 3.55 2.49 -0.72
N LEU A 88 2.66 3.46 -0.54
CA LEU A 88 2.94 4.74 0.11
C LEU A 88 2.54 4.67 1.59
N PHE A 89 3.22 5.48 2.40
CA PHE A 89 2.89 5.68 3.80
C PHE A 89 2.85 7.18 4.11
N GLY A 90 1.79 7.60 4.79
CA GLY A 90 1.61 8.95 5.30
C GLY A 90 1.49 8.97 6.82
N ASN A 91 1.37 10.16 7.39
CA ASN A 91 1.06 10.33 8.81
C ASN A 91 -0.27 9.61 9.13
N CYS A 92 -0.31 8.76 10.17
CA CYS A 92 -1.50 7.96 10.46
C CYS A 92 -2.75 8.83 10.69
N ALA A 93 -2.63 9.94 11.41
CA ALA A 93 -3.75 10.86 11.64
C ALA A 93 -4.31 11.45 10.34
N ALA A 94 -3.46 11.70 9.35
CA ALA A 94 -3.89 12.14 8.02
C ALA A 94 -4.55 11.00 7.21
N ILE A 95 -4.07 9.76 7.37
CA ILE A 95 -4.61 8.59 6.65
C ILE A 95 -5.98 8.16 7.20
N SER A 96 -6.17 8.17 8.51
CA SER A 96 -7.46 7.82 9.14
C SER A 96 -8.45 8.97 9.16
N GLY A 97 -7.96 10.22 9.09
CA GLY A 97 -8.76 11.42 9.34
C GLY A 97 -9.05 11.65 10.83
N ASN A 98 -8.36 10.95 11.73
CA ASN A 98 -8.49 11.09 13.17
C ASN A 98 -7.25 11.78 13.76
N ALA A 99 -7.42 12.97 14.35
CA ALA A 99 -6.32 13.73 14.95
C ALA A 99 -5.69 13.03 16.17
N ASP A 100 -6.41 12.11 16.82
CA ASP A 100 -5.95 11.38 18.00
C ASP A 100 -5.06 10.17 17.65
N ASP A 101 -4.96 9.80 16.37
CA ASP A 101 -4.09 8.71 15.93
C ASP A 101 -2.61 9.10 15.97
N ALA A 102 -1.72 8.10 15.85
CA ALA A 102 -0.28 8.31 15.96
C ALA A 102 0.25 9.33 14.92
N HIS A 103 1.08 10.26 15.38
CA HIS A 103 1.70 11.27 14.52
C HIS A 103 3.11 10.88 14.10
N ALA A 104 3.41 11.07 12.82
CA ALA A 104 4.78 11.07 12.31
C ALA A 104 5.50 12.34 12.78
N PRO A 105 6.69 12.24 13.42
CA PRO A 105 7.42 13.44 13.88
C PRO A 105 7.98 14.27 12.72
N GLU A 106 8.24 13.65 11.57
CA GLU A 106 8.88 14.28 10.42
C GLU A 106 7.88 14.55 9.28
N PRO A 107 7.96 15.71 8.60
CA PRO A 107 7.04 16.09 7.53
C PRO A 107 7.41 15.38 6.22
N ALA A 108 7.22 14.07 6.16
CA ALA A 108 7.60 13.24 5.01
C ALA A 108 6.58 12.15 4.68
N LEU A 109 6.45 11.85 3.39
CA LEU A 109 5.87 10.62 2.89
C LEU A 109 6.95 9.56 2.74
N LEU A 110 6.59 8.31 2.98
CA LEU A 110 7.46 7.16 2.70
C LEU A 110 6.90 6.36 1.54
N SER A 111 7.78 5.68 0.81
CA SER A 111 7.38 4.68 -0.16
C SER A 111 8.24 3.44 -0.07
N VAL A 112 7.66 2.30 -0.44
CA VAL A 112 8.38 1.05 -0.66
C VAL A 112 7.96 0.47 -2.01
N THR A 113 8.95 0.06 -2.79
CA THR A 113 8.78 -0.76 -3.98
C THR A 113 9.53 -2.06 -3.78
N VAL A 114 8.82 -3.18 -3.86
CA VAL A 114 9.37 -4.53 -3.80
C VAL A 114 9.53 -5.04 -5.22
N GLY A 115 10.75 -5.41 -5.56
CA GLY A 115 11.12 -5.90 -6.88
C GLY A 115 11.34 -7.42 -6.91
N PRO A 116 12.19 -7.91 -7.82
CA PRO A 116 12.50 -9.33 -7.97
C PRO A 116 13.28 -9.89 -6.77
N PRO A 117 13.45 -11.22 -6.70
CA PRO A 117 14.36 -11.85 -5.73
C PRO A 117 15.76 -11.21 -5.74
N ALA A 118 16.32 -11.03 -4.56
CA ALA A 118 17.67 -10.55 -4.36
C ALA A 118 18.66 -11.72 -4.37
N LEU A 119 19.87 -11.46 -4.86
CA LEU A 119 21.02 -12.33 -4.66
C LEU A 119 21.84 -11.74 -3.51
N GLU A 120 21.58 -12.26 -2.32
CA GLU A 120 22.19 -11.83 -1.07
C GLU A 120 23.53 -12.55 -0.82
N ASP A 121 24.35 -11.99 0.04
CA ASP A 121 25.54 -12.65 0.60
C ASP A 121 25.17 -13.54 1.81
N GLY A 122 26.16 -14.18 2.42
CA GLY A 122 25.96 -15.05 3.59
C GLY A 122 25.41 -14.33 4.84
N SER A 123 25.27 -13.00 4.83
CA SER A 123 24.68 -12.20 5.90
C SER A 123 23.24 -11.75 5.60
N GLY A 124 22.64 -12.19 4.49
CA GLY A 124 21.30 -11.80 4.07
C GLY A 124 21.24 -10.34 3.57
N LYS A 125 22.36 -9.79 3.09
CA LYS A 125 22.45 -8.43 2.56
C LYS A 125 22.92 -8.44 1.11
N LEU A 126 22.71 -7.32 0.41
CA LEU A 126 23.38 -7.12 -0.89
C LEU A 126 24.87 -6.85 -0.65
N SER A 127 25.73 -7.55 -1.38
CA SER A 127 27.16 -7.30 -1.34
C SER A 127 27.50 -5.90 -1.85
N LYS A 128 28.60 -5.33 -1.36
CA LYS A 128 29.08 -3.99 -1.78
C LYS A 128 29.26 -3.88 -3.30
N ASP A 129 29.82 -4.91 -3.94
CA ASP A 129 30.02 -4.93 -5.39
C ASP A 129 28.69 -4.90 -6.15
N ARG A 130 27.67 -5.60 -5.64
CA ARG A 130 26.33 -5.58 -6.23
C ARG A 130 25.67 -4.22 -6.07
N LEU A 131 25.76 -3.62 -4.88
CA LEU A 131 25.26 -2.26 -4.63
C LEU A 131 25.95 -1.23 -5.53
N THR A 132 27.26 -1.38 -5.76
CA THR A 132 28.03 -0.53 -6.67
C THR A 132 27.51 -0.63 -8.11
N LYS A 133 27.32 -1.85 -8.62
CA LYS A 133 26.74 -2.08 -9.97
C LYS A 133 25.32 -1.55 -10.11
N ILE A 134 24.50 -1.66 -9.06
CA ILE A 134 23.16 -1.06 -9.04
C ILE A 134 23.25 0.47 -9.10
N GLY A 135 24.19 1.08 -8.36
CA GLY A 135 24.47 2.51 -8.40
C GLY A 135 24.89 2.98 -9.79
N GLU A 136 25.80 2.25 -10.45
CA GLU A 136 26.22 2.51 -11.83
C GLU A 136 25.04 2.43 -12.81
N PHE A 137 24.18 1.41 -12.68
CA PHE A 137 22.97 1.29 -13.49
C PHE A 137 22.08 2.53 -13.40
N PHE A 138 21.88 3.08 -12.20
CA PHE A 138 21.06 4.28 -12.02
C PHE A 138 21.62 5.55 -12.70
N HIS A 139 22.91 5.56 -13.06
CA HIS A 139 23.51 6.64 -13.85
C HIS A 139 23.26 6.50 -15.37
N SER A 140 22.77 5.36 -15.83
CA SER A 140 22.30 5.20 -17.22
C SER A 140 20.97 5.93 -17.46
N GLU A 141 20.61 6.14 -18.72
CA GLU A 141 19.32 6.73 -19.10
C GLU A 141 18.15 5.88 -18.58
N ILE A 142 18.17 4.57 -18.83
CA ILE A 142 17.14 3.63 -18.36
C ILE A 142 17.07 3.63 -16.82
N GLY A 143 18.22 3.70 -16.14
CA GLY A 143 18.26 3.76 -14.69
C GLY A 143 17.64 5.03 -14.12
N ARG A 144 17.94 6.20 -14.70
CA ARG A 144 17.31 7.47 -14.30
C ARG A 144 15.82 7.49 -14.60
N ALA A 145 15.41 6.97 -15.76
CA ALA A 145 14.00 6.77 -16.11
C ALA A 145 13.29 5.90 -15.05
N ALA A 146 13.92 4.83 -14.58
CA ALA A 146 13.38 3.98 -13.51
C ALA A 146 13.32 4.67 -12.13
N LEU A 147 14.13 5.70 -11.89
CA LEU A 147 14.03 6.52 -10.68
C LEU A 147 12.91 7.56 -10.77
N SER A 148 12.66 8.05 -11.99
CA SER A 148 11.73 9.12 -12.32
C SER A 148 10.29 8.73 -12.05
N ARG A 149 9.51 9.68 -11.52
CA ARG A 149 8.05 9.50 -11.39
C ARG A 149 7.34 9.60 -12.74
N SER A 150 7.85 10.40 -13.69
CA SER A 150 7.30 10.47 -15.05
C SER A 150 7.70 9.30 -15.93
N GLY A 151 8.79 8.60 -15.56
CA GLY A 151 9.45 7.63 -16.43
C GLY A 151 10.51 8.27 -17.34
N GLU A 152 10.66 9.60 -17.32
CA GLU A 152 11.62 10.31 -18.16
C GLU A 152 12.95 10.53 -17.43
N ALA A 153 14.05 10.14 -18.07
CA ALA A 153 15.39 10.22 -17.50
C ALA A 153 15.90 11.65 -17.28
N GLU A 154 15.39 12.60 -18.05
CA GLU A 154 15.76 14.03 -18.02
C GLU A 154 15.15 14.80 -16.84
N ASP A 155 14.07 14.28 -16.26
CA ASP A 155 13.45 14.86 -15.07
C ASP A 155 14.27 14.62 -13.80
N VAL A 156 15.21 13.68 -13.85
CA VAL A 156 15.94 13.18 -12.68
C VAL A 156 17.43 13.51 -12.72
N ALA A 157 17.94 13.99 -11.59
CA ALA A 157 19.37 14.10 -11.31
C ALA A 157 19.74 13.38 -10.01
N ILE A 158 20.77 12.53 -10.06
CA ILE A 158 21.36 11.92 -8.86
C ILE A 158 22.38 12.92 -8.31
N LYS A 159 22.10 13.48 -7.14
CA LYS A 159 22.96 14.50 -6.48
C LYS A 159 24.10 13.87 -5.70
N SER A 160 23.88 12.68 -5.12
CA SER A 160 24.91 11.90 -4.45
C SER A 160 24.51 10.43 -4.39
N THR A 161 25.54 9.57 -4.28
CA THR A 161 25.41 8.13 -4.09
C THR A 161 26.32 7.72 -2.94
N ASP A 162 25.77 7.01 -1.96
CA ASP A 162 26.51 6.44 -0.82
C ASP A 162 26.16 4.96 -0.65
N ILE A 163 27.02 4.17 -0.02
CA ILE A 163 26.70 2.80 0.39
C ILE A 163 26.96 2.70 1.89
N ALA A 164 25.93 2.30 2.65
CA ALA A 164 26.00 2.12 4.10
C ALA A 164 25.10 0.96 4.54
N ASP A 165 25.58 0.13 5.48
CA ASP A 165 24.79 -0.91 6.15
C ASP A 165 24.07 -1.93 5.25
N GLY A 166 24.62 -2.19 4.07
CA GLY A 166 24.04 -3.09 3.06
C GLY A 166 22.95 -2.44 2.21
N ALA A 167 22.86 -1.10 2.21
CA ALA A 167 21.98 -0.32 1.37
C ALA A 167 22.77 0.68 0.51
N LEU A 168 22.33 0.82 -0.75
CA LEU A 168 22.70 1.92 -1.63
C LEU A 168 21.78 3.10 -1.31
N LEU A 169 22.34 4.27 -1.04
CA LEU A 169 21.61 5.50 -0.78
C LEU A 169 21.81 6.45 -1.96
N LEU A 170 20.72 6.96 -2.50
CA LEU A 170 20.68 7.87 -3.64
C LEU A 170 19.95 9.14 -3.21
N ARG A 171 20.65 10.27 -3.23
CA ARG A 171 20.00 11.57 -3.12
C ARG A 171 19.52 11.98 -4.50
N VAL A 172 18.22 11.95 -4.71
CA VAL A 172 17.60 12.14 -6.02
C VAL A 172 16.90 13.49 -6.04
N GLU A 173 17.13 14.27 -7.09
CA GLU A 173 16.27 15.40 -7.47
C GLU A 173 15.40 14.96 -8.64
N ASP A 174 14.09 15.09 -8.48
CA ASP A 174 13.09 14.69 -9.46
C ASP A 174 12.14 15.88 -9.70
N ARG A 175 12.10 16.32 -10.95
CA ARG A 175 11.32 17.48 -11.40
C ARG A 175 10.00 17.10 -12.07
N SER A 176 9.68 15.80 -12.14
CA SER A 176 8.42 15.33 -12.70
C SER A 176 7.22 15.91 -11.95
N GLY A 177 6.14 16.15 -12.69
CA GLY A 177 4.85 16.52 -12.11
C GLY A 177 4.32 15.42 -11.18
N THR A 178 3.64 15.80 -10.09
CA THR A 178 3.08 14.84 -9.12
C THR A 178 1.57 14.84 -9.14
N GLY A 179 0.96 13.66 -9.30
CA GLY A 179 -0.48 13.45 -9.08
C GLY A 179 -0.88 13.22 -7.60
N GLY A 180 0.07 13.36 -6.66
CA GLY A 180 -0.13 13.14 -5.22
C GLY A 180 0.14 14.41 -4.38
N PRO A 181 0.23 14.29 -3.04
CA PRO A 181 0.54 15.41 -2.17
C PRO A 181 1.85 16.10 -2.60
N PRO A 182 1.95 17.43 -2.46
CA PRO A 182 3.14 18.16 -2.90
C PRO A 182 4.34 17.76 -2.04
N ILE A 183 5.32 17.12 -2.67
CA ILE A 183 6.61 16.76 -2.05
C ILE A 183 7.74 17.65 -2.57
N ALA A 184 8.81 17.76 -1.79
CA ALA A 184 10.05 18.37 -2.21
C ALA A 184 10.62 17.64 -3.44
N LYS A 185 11.32 18.39 -4.29
CA LYS A 185 11.97 17.84 -5.49
C LYS A 185 13.13 16.92 -5.13
N THR A 186 13.79 17.17 -4.00
CA THR A 186 14.91 16.36 -3.52
C THR A 186 14.47 15.41 -2.42
N TYR A 187 14.77 14.13 -2.59
CA TYR A 187 14.45 13.07 -1.63
C TYR A 187 15.59 12.06 -1.53
N LEU A 188 15.52 11.19 -0.52
CA LEU A 188 16.47 10.10 -0.32
C LEU A 188 15.81 8.78 -0.70
N ARG A 189 16.49 7.99 -1.54
CA ARG A 189 16.09 6.62 -1.87
C ARG A 189 17.15 5.63 -1.42
N GLY A 190 16.73 4.62 -0.66
CA GLY A 190 17.54 3.45 -0.32
C GLY A 190 17.21 2.28 -1.23
N VAL A 191 18.21 1.52 -1.65
CA VAL A 191 18.05 0.21 -2.30
C VAL A 191 18.82 -0.83 -1.51
N THR A 192 18.10 -1.85 -1.04
CA THR A 192 18.64 -2.93 -0.19
C THR A 192 17.93 -4.25 -0.55
N ALA A 193 18.42 -5.36 -0.01
CA ALA A 193 17.60 -6.56 0.11
C ALA A 193 16.83 -6.56 1.43
N LEU A 194 15.56 -6.96 1.36
CA LEU A 194 14.66 -7.20 2.50
C LEU A 194 13.81 -8.43 2.21
N GLY A 195 13.84 -9.42 3.11
CA GLY A 195 13.16 -10.71 2.93
C GLY A 195 13.49 -11.39 1.60
N GLY A 196 14.77 -11.40 1.18
CA GLY A 196 15.20 -12.06 -0.05
C GLY A 196 14.80 -11.34 -1.34
N ARG A 197 14.39 -10.06 -1.28
CA ARG A 197 13.96 -9.28 -2.46
C ARG A 197 14.61 -7.93 -2.54
N ILE A 198 14.91 -7.47 -3.76
CA ILE A 198 15.36 -6.11 -4.01
C ILE A 198 14.24 -5.16 -3.63
N THR A 199 14.52 -4.25 -2.71
CA THR A 199 13.54 -3.29 -2.20
C THR A 199 14.10 -1.88 -2.31
N ALA A 200 13.34 -1.01 -2.95
CA ALA A 200 13.61 0.43 -2.98
C ALA A 200 12.70 1.13 -1.98
N LEU A 201 13.26 1.91 -1.07
CA LEU A 201 12.53 2.70 -0.08
C LEU A 201 12.83 4.17 -0.30
N SER A 202 11.83 5.05 -0.20
CA SER A 202 12.08 6.50 -0.32
C SER A 202 11.56 7.26 0.90
N VAL A 203 12.30 8.28 1.31
CA VAL A 203 11.87 9.32 2.24
C VAL A 203 11.70 10.60 1.45
N MET A 204 10.46 11.04 1.27
CA MET A 204 10.09 12.18 0.44
C MET A 204 9.55 13.30 1.34
N PRO A 205 10.35 14.34 1.64
CA PRO A 205 9.87 15.48 2.41
C PRO A 205 8.66 16.12 1.73
N LEU A 206 7.70 16.60 2.51
CA LEU A 206 6.61 17.43 1.99
C LEU A 206 7.17 18.77 1.49
N LYS A 207 6.54 19.39 0.49
CA LYS A 207 7.06 20.62 -0.15
C LYS A 207 7.26 21.78 0.84
N GLU A 208 6.42 21.83 1.87
CA GLU A 208 6.45 22.84 2.94
C GLU A 208 7.32 22.40 4.14
N GLY A 209 7.83 21.17 4.12
CA GLY A 209 8.66 20.60 5.17
C GLY A 209 10.15 20.68 4.83
N GLU A 210 10.93 21.43 5.60
CA GLU A 210 12.37 21.32 5.55
C GLU A 210 12.83 20.02 6.21
N MET A 211 13.65 19.24 5.50
CA MET A 211 14.23 18.02 6.05
C MET A 211 15.66 17.86 5.55
N SER A 212 16.62 17.96 6.46
CA SER A 212 18.04 17.76 6.17
C SER A 212 18.32 16.34 5.68
N TYR A 213 19.40 16.16 4.92
CA TYR A 213 19.87 14.84 4.48
C TYR A 213 20.03 13.86 5.66
N ALA A 214 20.58 14.34 6.78
CA ALA A 214 20.77 13.52 7.97
C ALA A 214 19.43 13.06 8.59
N GLN A 215 18.39 13.91 8.59
CA GLN A 215 17.04 13.51 9.03
C GLN A 215 16.44 12.48 8.07
N GLN A 216 16.55 12.69 6.75
CA GLN A 216 16.07 11.74 5.75
C GLN A 216 16.74 10.38 5.90
N ARG A 217 18.07 10.36 6.09
CA ARG A 217 18.85 9.14 6.30
C ARG A 217 18.41 8.38 7.55
N ARG A 218 18.28 9.05 8.71
CA ARG A 218 17.82 8.41 9.94
C ARG A 218 16.41 7.83 9.80
N LEU A 219 15.50 8.53 9.12
CA LEU A 219 14.16 8.01 8.89
C LEU A 219 14.16 6.78 7.96
N LEU A 220 14.98 6.81 6.91
CA LEU A 220 15.16 5.68 6.00
C LEU A 220 15.72 4.45 6.73
N GLU A 221 16.73 4.64 7.58
CA GLU A 221 17.31 3.58 8.42
C GLU A 221 16.27 2.97 9.37
N ARG A 222 15.45 3.80 10.03
CA ARG A 222 14.32 3.32 10.86
C ARG A 222 13.31 2.54 10.04
N PHE A 223 13.05 2.96 8.81
CA PHE A 223 12.10 2.28 7.93
C PHE A 223 12.62 0.90 7.50
N ILE A 224 13.88 0.82 7.09
CA ILE A 224 14.55 -0.45 6.79
C ILE A 224 14.52 -1.37 8.02
N ALA A 225 14.84 -0.85 9.20
CA ALA A 225 14.83 -1.63 10.44
C ALA A 225 13.44 -2.14 10.81
N ALA A 226 12.39 -1.33 10.61
CA ALA A 226 11.01 -1.74 10.87
C ALA A 226 10.58 -2.91 9.98
N ILE A 227 10.96 -2.90 8.69
CA ILE A 227 10.68 -4.01 7.78
C ILE A 227 11.49 -5.26 8.16
N ARG A 228 12.78 -5.10 8.49
CA ARG A 228 13.62 -6.23 8.96
C ARG A 228 13.07 -6.87 10.23
N ALA A 229 12.54 -6.09 11.16
CA ALA A 229 11.97 -6.63 12.40
C ALA A 229 10.63 -7.38 12.19
N ALA A 230 10.01 -7.22 11.02
CA ALA A 230 8.72 -7.83 10.69
C ALA A 230 8.83 -9.14 9.91
N ASN A 231 10.04 -9.61 9.58
CA ASN A 231 10.31 -10.81 8.79
C ASN A 231 11.51 -11.57 9.36
#